data_AF-A0A662PNI6-F1
#
_entry.id   AF-A0A662PNI6-F1
#
_cell.length_a   1.000
_cell.length_b   1.000
_cell.length_c   1.000
_cell.angle_alpha   90.00
_cell.angle_beta   90.00
_cell.angle_gamma   90.00
#
_symmetry.space_group_name_H-M   'P 1'
#
loop_
_entity.id
_entity.type
_entity.pdbx_description
1 polymer ?
#
loop_
_entity_poly.entity_id
_entity_poly.type
_entity_poly.pdbx_seq_one_letter_code
_entity_poly.pdbx_strand_id
1 'polypeptide(L)'
;MEESAFSKLPTKLQETFFELAAIAASKISEILRVEESKLKGLRGLLKFRKVPDGDVGKLRVGVVDGSISPRLSERLGLRMGVYAASYMVFDGDEIISDNDDESMEAGYLMSPQTGSSLHTKKILSLLCTLLERDLALRCMKRYDVDLMLIDGSFYGFRTRCSEIKDKKFRDLGIEGVEFRGKNLEKGIDLVKEIYAKTLSLKRSGKVIGVIKRVRTAAIDGWILSRNWSPEETLNRNDRAILRALMKVGEYFDYVDLLGSKWGYLHFSALKGWFNYVKKTIRDLPESQKLSKALEYVDNKLRLQIVTDLCPSNPPKALENEVFREVIGTRRIYVRLSPYAPPACIEFGDKIDIEWVLSYLRKI
;
A
#
# COMPACT_ATOMS: atom_id res chain seq x y z
N MET A 1 -33.42 5.12 27.96
CA MET A 1 -33.13 5.54 26.58
C MET A 1 -32.05 6.60 26.66
N GLU A 2 -30.81 6.30 26.25
CA GLU A 2 -29.79 7.35 26.15
C GLU A 2 -30.21 8.33 25.04
N GLU A 3 -30.41 9.60 25.41
CA GLU A 3 -30.57 10.68 24.42
C GLU A 3 -29.30 10.77 23.59
N SER A 4 -29.42 10.52 22.28
CA SER A 4 -28.30 10.65 21.37
C SER A 4 -27.75 12.09 21.41
N ALA A 5 -26.44 12.26 21.26
CA ALA A 5 -25.83 13.60 21.17
C ALA A 5 -26.46 14.47 20.05
N PHE A 6 -27.11 13.85 19.06
CA PHE A 6 -27.82 14.50 17.97
C PHE A 6 -29.14 15.16 18.41
N SER A 7 -29.90 14.54 19.33
CA SER A 7 -31.16 15.09 19.81
C SER A 7 -30.99 16.33 20.70
N LYS A 8 -29.74 16.61 21.13
CA LYS A 8 -29.36 17.80 21.90
C LYS A 8 -29.01 19.00 21.01
N LEU A 9 -28.95 18.82 19.68
CA LEU A 9 -28.71 19.93 18.75
C LEU A 9 -29.97 20.81 18.64
N PRO A 10 -29.86 22.13 18.41
CA PRO A 10 -31.00 22.97 18.05
C PRO A 10 -31.82 22.36 16.92
N THR A 11 -33.16 22.41 17.01
CA THR A 11 -34.09 21.78 16.05
C THR A 11 -33.76 22.14 14.60
N LYS A 12 -33.47 23.41 14.33
CA LYS A 12 -33.08 23.90 13.00
C LYS A 12 -31.82 23.21 12.45
N LEU A 13 -30.84 22.89 13.31
CA LEU A 13 -29.63 22.16 12.90
C LEU A 13 -29.93 20.68 12.62
N GLN A 14 -30.84 20.07 13.37
CA GLN A 14 -31.29 18.70 13.10
C GLN A 14 -32.02 18.62 11.74
N GLU A 15 -32.95 19.54 11.48
CA GLU A 15 -33.67 19.65 10.21
C GLU A 15 -32.72 19.87 9.03
N THR A 16 -31.84 20.87 9.12
CA THR A 16 -30.84 21.14 8.07
C THR A 16 -29.91 19.94 7.84
N PHE A 17 -29.54 19.21 8.90
CA PHE A 17 -28.75 17.98 8.74
C PHE A 17 -29.51 16.93 7.92
N PHE A 18 -30.77 16.67 8.22
CA PHE A 18 -31.57 15.68 7.48
C PHE A 18 -31.82 16.12 6.03
N GLU A 19 -32.06 17.40 5.77
CA GLU A 19 -32.18 17.94 4.41
C GLU A 19 -30.88 17.72 3.61
N LEU A 20 -29.73 18.08 4.19
CA LEU A 20 -28.44 17.86 3.56
C LEU A 20 -28.14 16.38 3.34
N ALA A 21 -28.51 15.53 4.30
CA ALA A 21 -28.37 14.08 4.18
C ALA A 21 -29.25 13.53 3.05
N ALA A 22 -30.49 14.01 2.90
CA ALA A 22 -31.39 13.62 1.81
C ALA A 22 -30.86 14.07 0.44
N ILE A 23 -30.36 15.31 0.34
CA ILE A 23 -29.72 15.83 -0.88
C ILE A 23 -28.49 14.98 -1.24
N ALA A 24 -27.64 14.67 -0.25
CA ALA A 24 -26.45 13.83 -0.47
C ALA A 24 -26.84 12.41 -0.90
N ALA A 25 -27.83 11.80 -0.26
CA ALA A 25 -28.33 10.47 -0.60
C ALA A 25 -28.88 10.41 -2.03
N SER A 26 -29.64 11.43 -2.46
CA SER A 26 -30.15 11.54 -3.83
C SER A 26 -29.01 11.61 -4.85
N LYS A 27 -28.01 12.46 -4.60
CA LYS A 27 -26.83 12.59 -5.49
C LYS A 27 -26.03 11.28 -5.55
N ILE A 28 -25.84 10.61 -4.41
CA ILE A 28 -25.15 9.33 -4.37
C ILE A 28 -25.92 8.26 -5.15
N SER A 29 -27.25 8.22 -5.03
CA SER A 29 -28.10 7.28 -5.77
C SER A 29 -27.95 7.43 -7.28
N GLU A 30 -27.94 8.67 -7.78
CA GLU A 30 -27.70 8.95 -9.20
C GLU A 30 -26.31 8.49 -9.66
N ILE A 31 -25.27 8.79 -8.87
CA ILE A 31 -23.89 8.34 -9.13
C ILE A 31 -23.84 6.81 -9.19
N LEU A 32 -24.48 6.12 -8.23
CA LEU A 32 -24.48 4.66 -8.16
C LEU A 32 -25.19 4.02 -9.36
N ARG A 33 -26.25 4.64 -9.89
CA ARG A 33 -26.93 4.15 -11.11
C ARG A 33 -26.03 4.21 -12.34
N VAL A 34 -25.33 5.33 -12.54
CA VAL A 34 -24.36 5.48 -13.64
C VAL A 34 -23.19 4.50 -13.45
N GLU A 35 -22.71 4.35 -12.22
CA GLU A 35 -21.65 3.42 -11.85
C GLU A 35 -22.02 1.97 -12.15
N GLU A 36 -23.26 1.56 -11.85
CA GLU A 36 -23.75 0.20 -12.12
C GLU A 36 -23.71 -0.15 -13.61
N SER A 37 -24.09 0.78 -14.48
CA SER A 37 -24.03 0.61 -15.94
C SER A 37 -22.58 0.39 -16.41
N LYS A 38 -21.65 1.23 -15.94
CA LYS A 38 -20.22 1.12 -16.26
C LYS A 38 -19.61 -0.20 -15.75
N LEU A 39 -19.96 -0.60 -14.53
CA LEU A 39 -19.51 -1.87 -13.93
C LEU A 39 -20.00 -3.08 -14.72
N LYS A 40 -21.26 -3.07 -15.21
CA LYS A 40 -21.78 -4.12 -16.08
C LYS A 40 -20.96 -4.28 -17.36
N GLY A 41 -20.62 -3.17 -18.03
CA GLY A 41 -19.75 -3.18 -19.20
C GLY A 41 -18.34 -3.68 -18.90
N LEU A 42 -17.79 -3.31 -17.74
CA LEU A 42 -16.45 -3.71 -17.32
C LEU A 42 -16.35 -5.20 -16.97
N ARG A 43 -17.43 -5.80 -16.43
CA ARG A 43 -17.43 -7.21 -15.99
C ARG A 43 -16.98 -8.18 -17.08
N GLY A 44 -17.42 -7.97 -18.33
CA GLY A 44 -17.06 -8.83 -19.46
C GLY A 44 -15.62 -8.66 -19.96
N LEU A 45 -14.93 -7.59 -19.52
CA LEU A 45 -13.56 -7.27 -19.93
C LEU A 45 -12.52 -7.74 -18.91
N LEU A 46 -12.92 -7.96 -17.65
CA LEU A 46 -12.04 -8.44 -16.60
C LEU A 46 -12.10 -9.96 -16.49
N LYS A 47 -10.93 -10.59 -16.32
CA LYS A 47 -10.83 -12.03 -16.06
C LYS A 47 -10.74 -12.26 -14.56
N PHE A 48 -11.64 -13.09 -14.04
CA PHE A 48 -11.63 -13.56 -12.66
C PHE A 48 -11.31 -15.05 -12.64
N ARG A 49 -10.27 -15.43 -11.90
CA ARG A 49 -9.84 -16.81 -11.76
C ARG A 49 -10.39 -17.38 -10.46
N LYS A 50 -10.69 -18.67 -10.42
CA LYS A 50 -11.08 -19.33 -9.17
C LYS A 50 -9.84 -19.50 -8.29
N VAL A 51 -10.01 -19.25 -7.00
CA VAL A 51 -9.02 -19.59 -5.98
C VAL A 51 -8.90 -21.13 -5.96
N PRO A 52 -7.68 -21.68 -6.07
CA PRO A 52 -7.48 -23.12 -6.06
C PRO A 52 -8.01 -23.78 -4.78
N ASP A 53 -8.31 -25.07 -4.86
CA ASP A 53 -8.84 -25.89 -3.76
C ASP A 53 -7.76 -26.88 -3.28
N GLY A 54 -6.53 -26.40 -3.14
CA GLY A 54 -5.39 -27.22 -2.75
C GLY A 54 -5.39 -27.54 -1.26
N ASP A 55 -4.90 -28.73 -0.90
CA ASP A 55 -4.50 -28.99 0.47
C ASP A 55 -3.10 -28.45 0.74
N VAL A 56 -2.99 -27.58 1.75
CA VAL A 56 -1.76 -26.90 2.13
C VAL A 56 -1.18 -27.43 3.44
N GLY A 57 -1.86 -28.38 4.09
CA GLY A 57 -1.46 -28.92 5.39
C GLY A 57 -1.57 -27.89 6.52
N LYS A 58 -0.98 -28.23 7.68
CA LYS A 58 -0.79 -27.28 8.77
C LYS A 58 0.41 -26.39 8.44
N LEU A 59 0.20 -25.07 8.45
CA LEU A 59 1.24 -24.09 8.21
C LEU A 59 1.58 -23.36 9.49
N ARG A 60 2.86 -23.05 9.63
CA ARG A 60 3.32 -22.06 10.59
C ARG A 60 3.33 -20.68 9.95
N VAL A 61 2.44 -19.81 10.40
CA VAL A 61 2.24 -18.48 9.80
C VAL A 61 2.63 -17.38 10.77
N GLY A 62 3.61 -16.58 10.36
CA GLY A 62 3.96 -15.34 11.05
C GLY A 62 3.14 -14.17 10.50
N VAL A 63 2.67 -13.29 11.37
CA VAL A 63 2.06 -12.02 11.00
C VAL A 63 2.79 -10.89 11.73
N VAL A 64 3.01 -9.75 11.09
CA VAL A 64 3.58 -8.56 11.74
C VAL A 64 2.76 -7.32 11.39
N ASP A 65 2.56 -6.47 12.38
CA ASP A 65 1.91 -5.17 12.22
C ASP A 65 2.67 -4.10 13.01
N GLY A 66 2.58 -2.86 12.54
CA GLY A 66 3.23 -1.69 13.11
C GLY A 66 2.21 -0.60 13.41
N SER A 67 2.40 0.07 14.54
CA SER A 67 1.56 1.19 14.96
C SER A 67 2.42 2.39 15.34
N ILE A 68 1.87 3.59 15.08
CA ILE A 68 2.47 4.86 15.47
C ILE A 68 1.43 5.70 16.21
N SER A 69 1.90 6.60 17.08
CA SER A 69 1.03 7.62 17.67
C SER A 69 0.32 8.42 16.57
N PRO A 70 -1.03 8.44 16.52
CA PRO A 70 -1.78 9.04 15.41
C PRO A 70 -1.63 10.57 15.36
N ARG A 71 -1.33 11.18 16.51
CA ARG A 71 -0.96 12.60 16.64
C ARG A 71 0.37 12.69 17.36
N LEU A 72 1.22 13.59 16.88
CA LEU A 72 2.43 13.95 17.61
C LEU A 72 2.03 14.84 18.78
N SER A 73 2.57 14.55 19.97
CA SER A 73 2.40 15.40 21.13
C SER A 73 3.30 16.62 20.96
N GLU A 74 2.73 17.82 20.98
CA GLU A 74 3.47 19.08 20.89
C GLU A 74 3.33 19.83 22.22
N ARG A 75 4.31 19.66 23.12
CA ARG A 75 4.35 20.33 24.43
C ARG A 75 5.79 20.70 24.80
N LEU A 76 5.96 21.72 25.63
CA LEU A 76 7.26 22.13 26.18
C LEU A 76 8.34 22.41 25.10
N GLY A 77 7.94 22.98 23.96
CA GLY A 77 8.86 23.25 22.84
C GLY A 77 9.27 22.02 22.02
N LEU A 78 8.78 20.83 22.39
CA LEU A 78 9.12 19.56 21.77
C LEU A 78 7.91 18.95 21.06
N ARG A 79 8.22 18.15 20.04
CA ARG A 79 7.32 17.30 19.28
C ARG A 79 7.75 15.85 19.49
N MET A 80 6.85 15.04 20.02
CA MET A 80 7.13 13.63 20.33
C MET A 80 6.14 12.70 19.64
N GLY A 81 6.64 11.56 19.19
CA GLY A 81 5.82 10.45 18.72
C GLY A 81 6.40 9.12 19.19
N VAL A 82 5.54 8.13 19.34
CA VAL A 82 5.95 6.76 19.67
C VAL A 82 5.57 5.83 18.53
N TYR A 83 6.34 4.77 18.37
CA TYR A 83 6.06 3.70 17.42
C TYR A 83 6.28 2.36 18.11
N ALA A 84 5.55 1.36 17.67
CA ALA A 84 5.71 -0.01 18.11
C ALA A 84 5.40 -0.94 16.95
N ALA A 85 5.97 -2.14 16.98
CA ALA A 85 5.57 -3.21 16.09
C ALA A 85 5.60 -4.52 16.87
N SER A 86 4.76 -5.45 16.44
CA SER A 86 4.72 -6.79 17.02
C SER A 86 4.48 -7.84 15.95
N TYR A 87 4.94 -9.06 16.23
CA TYR A 87 4.57 -10.24 15.48
C TYR A 87 3.75 -11.21 16.32
N MET A 88 2.96 -12.03 15.64
CA MET A 88 2.34 -13.24 16.18
C MET A 88 2.65 -14.42 15.27
N VAL A 89 2.78 -15.61 15.84
CA VAL A 89 3.01 -16.85 15.09
C VAL A 89 1.92 -17.86 15.41
N PHE A 90 1.27 -18.32 14.35
CA PHE A 90 0.24 -19.35 14.39
C PHE A 90 0.84 -20.67 13.89
N ASP A 91 0.62 -21.77 14.59
CA ASP A 91 0.92 -23.14 14.13
C ASP A 91 -0.40 -23.90 13.99
N GLY A 92 -0.97 -23.88 12.78
CA GLY A 92 -2.38 -24.18 12.60
C GLY A 92 -3.26 -23.19 13.38
N ASP A 93 -4.02 -23.69 14.36
CA ASP A 93 -4.96 -22.89 15.15
C ASP A 93 -4.37 -22.38 16.49
N GLU A 94 -3.12 -22.76 16.81
CA GLU A 94 -2.47 -22.40 18.08
C GLU A 94 -1.54 -21.19 17.91
N ILE A 95 -1.55 -20.27 18.87
CA ILE A 95 -0.58 -19.17 18.92
C ILE A 95 0.64 -19.62 19.73
N ILE A 96 1.80 -19.66 19.10
CA ILE A 96 3.04 -20.17 19.73
C ILE A 96 4.00 -19.06 20.19
N SER A 97 3.64 -17.80 19.94
CA SER A 97 4.44 -16.61 20.30
C SER A 97 3.94 -15.87 21.54
N ASP A 98 2.91 -16.35 22.23
CA ASP A 98 2.26 -15.62 23.34
C ASP A 98 3.21 -15.31 24.52
N ASN A 99 4.18 -16.19 24.77
CA ASN A 99 5.17 -16.03 25.85
C ASN A 99 6.52 -15.49 25.34
N ASP A 100 6.55 -14.89 24.15
CA ASP A 100 7.76 -14.34 23.58
C ASP A 100 7.88 -12.84 23.88
N ASP A 101 8.67 -12.50 24.89
CA ASP A 101 8.94 -11.11 25.28
C ASP A 101 9.63 -10.29 24.17
N GLU A 102 10.20 -10.93 23.15
CA GLU A 102 10.80 -10.25 21.99
C GLU A 102 9.82 -10.06 20.82
N SER A 103 8.58 -10.53 20.96
CA SER A 103 7.54 -10.43 19.92
C SER A 103 7.01 -9.02 19.71
N MET A 104 7.25 -8.11 20.67
CA MET A 104 6.86 -6.71 20.59
C MET A 104 8.03 -5.80 20.98
N GLU A 105 8.24 -4.77 20.17
CA GLU A 105 9.21 -3.71 20.47
C GLU A 105 8.61 -2.34 20.21
N ALA A 106 9.12 -1.33 20.92
CA ALA A 106 8.70 0.05 20.79
C ALA A 106 9.88 1.01 20.83
N GLY A 107 9.65 2.20 20.28
CA GLY A 107 10.61 3.30 20.31
C GLY A 107 9.89 4.64 20.26
N TYR A 108 10.67 5.70 20.34
CA TYR A 108 10.18 7.07 20.27
C TYR A 108 10.98 7.90 19.28
N LEU A 109 10.40 9.02 18.88
CA LEU A 109 11.04 10.08 18.11
C LEU A 109 10.76 11.40 18.81
N MET A 110 11.80 12.20 19.00
CA MET A 110 11.68 13.55 19.52
C MET A 110 12.28 14.55 18.53
N SER A 111 11.65 15.71 18.40
CA SER A 111 12.03 16.76 17.46
C SER A 111 11.65 18.14 18.03
N PRO A 112 12.36 19.22 17.69
CA PRO A 112 11.92 20.58 18.03
C PRO A 112 10.60 20.93 17.33
N GLN A 113 9.76 21.75 17.97
CA GLN A 113 8.48 22.20 17.39
C GLN A 113 8.65 23.11 16.17
N THR A 114 9.73 23.88 16.13
CA THR A 114 10.07 24.82 15.05
C THR A 114 10.36 24.12 13.71
N GLY A 115 10.62 22.81 13.73
CA GLY A 115 10.80 21.99 12.53
C GLY A 115 9.49 21.57 11.85
N SER A 116 9.61 20.93 10.68
CA SER A 116 8.45 20.43 9.93
C SER A 116 7.81 19.20 10.58
N SER A 117 6.56 19.34 11.01
CA SER A 117 5.74 18.22 11.53
C SER A 117 5.58 17.10 10.50
N LEU A 118 5.55 17.43 9.21
CA LEU A 118 5.46 16.45 8.13
C LEU A 118 6.72 15.58 8.04
N HIS A 119 7.92 16.18 8.19
CA HIS A 119 9.17 15.41 8.21
C HIS A 119 9.23 14.52 9.45
N THR A 120 8.87 15.04 10.64
CA THR A 120 8.84 14.24 11.87
C THR A 120 7.89 13.04 11.74
N LYS A 121 6.67 13.25 11.22
CA LYS A 121 5.72 12.14 10.95
C LYS A 121 6.27 11.13 9.95
N LYS A 122 6.96 11.59 8.91
CA LYS A 122 7.56 10.71 7.91
C LYS A 122 8.66 9.86 8.52
N ILE A 123 9.57 10.44 9.30
CA ILE A 123 10.65 9.72 9.99
C ILE A 123 10.07 8.70 10.97
N LEU A 124 9.07 9.10 11.78
CA LEU A 124 8.40 8.18 12.71
C LEU A 124 7.79 6.97 11.98
N SER A 125 7.10 7.20 10.86
CA SER A 125 6.52 6.13 10.04
C SER A 125 7.59 5.21 9.45
N LEU A 126 8.74 5.75 9.05
CA LEU A 126 9.86 4.96 8.55
C LEU A 126 10.52 4.13 9.65
N LEU A 127 10.69 4.66 10.86
CA LEU A 127 11.19 3.90 12.02
C LEU A 127 10.26 2.73 12.38
N CYS A 128 8.95 2.98 12.39
CA CYS A 128 7.96 1.91 12.57
C CYS A 128 8.08 0.83 11.49
N THR A 129 8.22 1.24 10.21
CA THR A 129 8.39 0.28 9.11
C THR A 129 9.71 -0.49 9.26
N LEU A 130 10.80 0.17 9.67
CA LEU A 130 12.09 -0.49 9.90
C LEU A 130 11.96 -1.57 10.98
N LEU A 131 11.29 -1.25 12.09
CA LEU A 131 11.05 -2.18 13.18
C LEU A 131 10.16 -3.35 12.75
N GLU A 132 9.09 -3.10 12.00
CA GLU A 132 8.20 -4.13 11.43
C GLU A 132 8.97 -5.09 10.52
N ARG A 133 9.82 -4.59 9.62
CA ARG A 133 10.63 -5.42 8.70
C ARG A 133 11.68 -6.23 9.46
N ASP A 134 12.24 -5.68 10.53
CA ASP A 134 13.21 -6.38 11.38
C ASP A 134 12.56 -7.49 12.21
N LEU A 135 11.43 -7.20 12.86
CA LEU A 135 10.62 -8.18 13.58
C LEU A 135 10.17 -9.32 12.66
N ALA A 136 9.75 -9.02 11.43
CA ALA A 136 9.42 -10.06 10.46
C ALA A 136 10.60 -11.01 10.20
N LEU A 137 11.79 -10.48 9.94
CA LEU A 137 12.98 -11.31 9.69
C LEU A 137 13.36 -12.15 10.92
N ARG A 138 13.25 -11.60 12.13
CA ARG A 138 13.52 -12.33 13.37
C ARG A 138 12.47 -13.41 13.63
N CYS A 139 11.19 -13.11 13.45
CA CYS A 139 10.08 -14.05 13.52
C CYS A 139 10.32 -15.24 12.59
N MET A 140 10.63 -14.96 11.31
CA MET A 140 10.95 -16.00 10.34
C MET A 140 12.11 -16.90 10.76
N LYS A 141 13.18 -16.30 11.30
CA LYS A 141 14.35 -17.05 11.76
C LYS A 141 14.08 -17.88 13.02
N ARG A 142 13.34 -17.31 13.98
CA ARG A 142 13.13 -17.90 15.31
C ARG A 142 12.14 -19.05 15.26
N TYR A 143 11.07 -18.90 14.49
CA TYR A 143 9.97 -19.86 14.45
C TYR A 143 9.99 -20.74 13.19
N ASP A 144 10.87 -20.49 12.23
CA ASP A 144 10.88 -21.14 10.92
C ASP A 144 9.48 -21.16 10.28
N VAL A 145 8.91 -19.97 10.12
CA VAL A 145 7.57 -19.82 9.54
C VAL A 145 7.58 -20.29 8.08
N ASP A 146 6.48 -20.89 7.63
CA ASP A 146 6.26 -21.28 6.23
C ASP A 146 5.81 -20.08 5.40
N LEU A 147 5.00 -19.21 6.02
CA LEU A 147 4.43 -18.02 5.40
C LEU A 147 4.48 -16.85 6.39
N MET A 148 4.95 -15.69 5.92
CA MET A 148 5.02 -14.45 6.68
C MET A 148 4.15 -13.38 6.03
N LEU A 149 3.21 -12.82 6.79
CA LEU A 149 2.33 -11.73 6.37
C LEU A 149 2.83 -10.42 6.98
N ILE A 150 3.06 -9.42 6.13
CA ILE A 150 3.34 -8.06 6.57
C ILE A 150 2.13 -7.15 6.31
N ASP A 151 1.72 -6.29 7.26
CA ASP A 151 0.67 -5.31 7.01
C ASP A 151 1.19 -4.16 6.13
N GLY A 152 0.88 -4.24 4.84
CA GLY A 152 1.22 -3.21 3.87
C GLY A 152 1.90 -3.77 2.61
N SER A 153 2.34 -2.84 1.78
CA SER A 153 3.10 -3.16 0.55
C SER A 153 4.60 -3.18 0.84
N PHE A 154 5.36 -3.97 0.09
CA PHE A 154 6.82 -4.05 0.23
C PHE A 154 7.47 -2.67 0.13
N TYR A 155 7.14 -1.91 -0.92
CA TYR A 155 7.76 -0.61 -1.22
C TYR A 155 6.85 0.59 -0.94
N GLY A 156 5.78 0.43 -0.16
CA GLY A 156 4.87 1.52 0.19
C GLY A 156 5.54 2.64 0.98
N PHE A 157 6.54 2.29 1.79
CA PHE A 157 7.31 3.24 2.60
C PHE A 157 8.06 4.28 1.76
N ARG A 158 8.36 3.99 0.47
CA ARG A 158 9.19 4.87 -0.37
C ARG A 158 8.60 6.26 -0.57
N THR A 159 7.27 6.38 -0.63
CA THR A 159 6.61 7.63 -1.01
C THR A 159 7.04 8.78 -0.09
N ARG A 160 7.53 9.87 -0.69
CA ARG A 160 8.03 11.07 0.01
C ARG A 160 9.31 10.85 0.82
N CYS A 161 10.05 9.76 0.60
CA CYS A 161 11.38 9.62 1.22
C CYS A 161 12.36 10.68 0.72
N SER A 162 12.16 11.17 -0.51
CA SER A 162 12.89 12.32 -1.07
C SER A 162 12.83 13.59 -0.22
N GLU A 163 11.77 13.80 0.58
CA GLU A 163 11.64 14.96 1.45
C GLU A 163 12.56 14.92 2.67
N ILE A 164 13.04 13.73 3.07
CA ILE A 164 13.87 13.55 4.27
C ILE A 164 15.25 12.99 3.99
N LYS A 165 15.49 12.41 2.81
CA LYS A 165 16.71 11.62 2.53
C LYS A 165 18.03 12.36 2.78
N ASP A 166 18.10 13.64 2.41
CA ASP A 166 19.32 14.44 2.50
C ASP A 166 19.44 15.19 3.85
N LYS A 167 18.45 15.05 4.73
CA LYS A 167 18.43 15.72 6.04
C LYS A 167 19.24 14.94 7.05
N LYS A 168 20.17 15.61 7.73
CA LYS A 168 20.83 15.08 8.93
C LYS A 168 19.92 15.26 10.14
N PHE A 169 19.71 14.21 10.91
CA PHE A 169 18.80 14.28 12.06
C PHE A 169 19.33 15.21 13.15
N ARG A 170 20.65 15.18 13.40
CA ARG A 170 21.31 16.07 14.36
C ARG A 170 21.09 17.55 14.04
N ASP A 171 21.22 17.95 12.78
CA ASP A 171 21.03 19.34 12.34
C ASP A 171 19.58 19.81 12.54
N LEU A 172 18.63 18.86 12.59
CA LEU A 172 17.22 19.11 12.86
C LEU A 172 16.87 19.01 14.35
N GLY A 173 17.84 18.71 15.23
CA GLY A 173 17.61 18.42 16.64
C GLY A 173 16.75 17.17 16.88
N ILE A 174 16.70 16.24 15.92
CA ILE A 174 15.90 15.03 16.02
C ILE A 174 16.67 13.97 16.80
N GLU A 175 16.02 13.41 17.82
CA GLU A 175 16.52 12.33 18.68
C GLU A 175 15.63 11.08 18.58
N GLY A 176 16.17 9.93 18.97
CA GLY A 176 15.47 8.63 18.90
C GLY A 176 15.59 7.95 17.54
N VAL A 177 16.61 8.30 16.75
CA VAL A 177 16.90 7.68 15.43
C VAL A 177 18.09 6.72 15.53
N GLU A 178 18.04 5.85 16.52
CA GLU A 178 18.97 4.73 16.68
C GLU A 178 18.24 3.43 16.34
N PHE A 179 18.93 2.50 15.67
CA PHE A 179 18.38 1.18 15.40
C PHE A 179 19.44 0.11 15.61
N ARG A 180 19.19 -0.80 16.56
CA ARG A 180 20.07 -1.95 16.87
C ARG A 180 21.53 -1.53 17.13
N GLY A 181 21.74 -0.51 17.96
CA GLY A 181 23.09 -0.01 18.29
C GLY A 181 23.75 0.83 17.18
N LYS A 182 23.06 1.06 16.05
CA LYS A 182 23.52 1.93 14.97
C LYS A 182 22.81 3.26 15.03
N ASN A 183 23.60 4.34 15.16
CA ASN A 183 23.09 5.69 14.94
C ASN A 183 22.90 5.92 13.45
N LEU A 184 21.66 6.19 13.03
CA LEU A 184 21.37 6.61 11.68
C LEU A 184 21.58 8.12 11.62
N GLU A 185 22.46 8.61 10.74
CA GLU A 185 22.82 10.03 10.72
C GLU A 185 21.86 10.85 9.85
N LYS A 186 21.40 10.25 8.75
CA LYS A 186 20.59 10.90 7.71
C LYS A 186 19.36 10.10 7.33
N GLY A 187 18.39 10.78 6.75
CA GLY A 187 17.19 10.15 6.19
C GLY A 187 17.47 9.00 5.23
N ILE A 188 18.51 9.13 4.40
CA ILE A 188 18.88 8.08 3.44
C ILE A 188 19.37 6.79 4.12
N ASP A 189 19.94 6.85 5.32
CA ASP A 189 20.42 5.67 6.05
C ASP A 189 19.21 4.82 6.49
N LEU A 190 18.17 5.48 6.99
CA LEU A 190 16.89 4.86 7.33
C LEU A 190 16.23 4.21 6.10
N VAL A 191 16.22 4.91 4.96
CA VAL A 191 15.65 4.38 3.70
C VAL A 191 16.41 3.13 3.23
N LYS A 192 17.75 3.15 3.30
CA LYS A 192 18.60 2.02 2.90
C LYS A 192 18.39 0.79 3.78
N GLU A 193 18.32 0.96 5.10
CA GLU A 193 18.08 -0.15 6.04
C GLU A 193 16.69 -0.78 5.82
N ILE A 194 15.64 0.03 5.63
CA ILE A 194 14.30 -0.48 5.32
C ILE A 194 14.30 -1.22 3.98
N TYR A 195 14.94 -0.63 2.96
CA TYR A 195 15.03 -1.24 1.63
C TYR A 195 15.74 -2.60 1.67
N ALA A 196 16.89 -2.69 2.35
CA ALA A 196 17.66 -3.92 2.49
C ALA A 196 16.88 -5.03 3.20
N LYS A 197 16.17 -4.70 4.29
CA LYS A 197 15.31 -5.67 4.99
C LYS A 197 14.08 -6.07 4.18
N THR A 198 13.46 -5.12 3.48
CA THR A 198 12.35 -5.39 2.56
C THR A 198 12.78 -6.34 1.45
N LEU A 199 13.95 -6.12 0.87
CA LEU A 199 14.50 -6.98 -0.18
C LEU A 199 14.80 -8.39 0.35
N SER A 200 15.34 -8.49 1.56
CA SER A 200 15.59 -9.78 2.23
C SER A 200 14.30 -10.56 2.47
N LEU A 201 13.25 -9.88 2.95
CA LEU A 201 11.91 -10.46 3.12
C LEU A 201 11.33 -10.91 1.78
N LYS A 202 11.33 -10.03 0.78
CA LYS A 202 10.80 -10.32 -0.55
C LYS A 202 11.49 -11.53 -1.19
N ARG A 203 12.81 -11.62 -1.09
CA ARG A 203 13.61 -12.71 -1.68
C ARG A 203 13.56 -14.03 -0.91
N SER A 204 12.96 -14.06 0.27
CA SER A 204 12.89 -15.26 1.13
C SER A 204 12.06 -16.41 0.55
N GLY A 205 11.18 -16.14 -0.42
CA GLY A 205 10.23 -17.14 -0.92
C GLY A 205 8.99 -17.35 -0.03
N LYS A 206 8.94 -16.72 1.15
CA LYS A 206 7.95 -17.02 2.19
C LYS A 206 7.09 -15.82 2.60
N VAL A 207 7.23 -14.64 1.98
CA VAL A 207 6.58 -13.40 2.45
C VAL A 207 5.50 -12.91 1.48
N ILE A 208 4.35 -12.49 2.02
CA ILE A 208 3.35 -11.69 1.31
C ILE A 208 3.04 -10.38 2.05
N GLY A 209 2.78 -9.33 1.27
CA GLY A 209 2.26 -8.05 1.78
C GLY A 209 0.74 -8.00 1.70
N VAL A 210 0.06 -7.79 2.83
CA VAL A 210 -1.40 -7.64 2.89
C VAL A 210 -1.73 -6.15 3.01
N ILE A 211 -2.27 -5.56 1.95
CA ILE A 211 -2.46 -4.11 1.89
C ILE A 211 -3.85 -3.74 2.37
N LYS A 212 -4.01 -3.24 3.60
CA LYS A 212 -5.34 -2.81 4.11
C LYS A 212 -5.86 -1.52 3.48
N ARG A 213 -5.01 -0.59 3.04
CA ARG A 213 -5.43 0.72 2.48
C ARG A 213 -4.95 0.89 1.04
N VAL A 214 -5.82 0.62 0.08
CA VAL A 214 -5.51 0.67 -1.36
C VAL A 214 -5.88 2.03 -1.95
N ARG A 215 -4.94 2.59 -2.72
CA ARG A 215 -5.15 3.81 -3.53
C ARG A 215 -4.94 3.58 -5.03
N THR A 216 -4.65 2.35 -5.44
CA THR A 216 -4.41 2.00 -6.84
C THR A 216 -5.67 2.20 -7.66
N ALA A 217 -5.51 2.78 -8.84
CA ALA A 217 -6.57 3.05 -9.81
C ALA A 217 -6.13 2.59 -11.21
N ALA A 218 -5.53 1.40 -11.28
CA ALA A 218 -4.98 0.86 -12.51
C ALA A 218 -6.06 0.41 -13.49
N ILE A 219 -7.23 -0.01 -12.99
CA ILE A 219 -8.38 -0.33 -13.86
C ILE A 219 -8.86 0.94 -14.57
N ASP A 220 -9.03 2.05 -13.84
CA ASP A 220 -9.35 3.35 -14.44
C ASP A 220 -8.25 3.82 -15.41
N GLY A 221 -6.98 3.59 -15.07
CA GLY A 221 -5.86 3.85 -15.96
C GLY A 221 -5.95 3.08 -17.28
N TRP A 222 -6.36 1.81 -17.21
CA TRP A 222 -6.57 0.96 -18.38
C TRP A 222 -7.78 1.39 -19.21
N ILE A 223 -8.87 1.84 -18.56
CA ILE A 223 -10.02 2.45 -19.26
C ILE A 223 -9.55 3.69 -20.04
N LEU A 224 -8.83 4.60 -19.37
CA LEU A 224 -8.29 5.82 -19.99
C LEU A 224 -7.39 5.53 -21.18
N SER A 225 -6.62 4.45 -21.12
CA SER A 225 -5.67 4.10 -22.19
C SER A 225 -6.36 3.62 -23.46
N ARG A 226 -7.69 3.37 -23.42
CA ARG A 226 -8.50 2.93 -24.56
C ARG A 226 -9.32 4.05 -25.20
N ASN A 227 -9.81 4.99 -24.40
CA ASN A 227 -10.76 6.02 -24.85
C ASN A 227 -10.24 7.46 -24.70
N TRP A 228 -9.14 7.67 -23.96
CA TRP A 228 -8.58 8.99 -23.67
C TRP A 228 -9.62 10.00 -23.12
N SER A 229 -10.61 9.48 -22.37
CA SER A 229 -11.76 10.22 -21.82
C SER A 229 -11.93 9.92 -20.32
N PRO A 230 -11.74 10.92 -19.43
CA PRO A 230 -12.02 10.79 -18.01
C PRO A 230 -13.47 10.43 -17.68
N GLU A 231 -14.40 10.83 -18.52
CA GLU A 231 -15.84 10.66 -18.33
C GLU A 231 -16.23 9.18 -18.32
N GLU A 232 -15.45 8.33 -18.99
CA GLU A 232 -15.63 6.88 -19.04
C GLU A 232 -15.08 6.14 -17.80
N THR A 233 -14.27 6.81 -16.98
CA THR A 233 -13.71 6.19 -15.76
C THR A 233 -14.76 6.01 -14.66
N LEU A 234 -14.49 5.11 -13.71
CA LEU A 234 -15.32 4.92 -12.52
C LEU A 234 -14.92 5.90 -11.40
N ASN A 235 -13.68 6.40 -11.42
CA ASN A 235 -13.10 7.28 -10.41
C ASN A 235 -13.13 6.64 -9.01
N ARG A 236 -12.84 5.34 -8.95
CA ARG A 236 -12.79 4.51 -7.74
C ARG A 236 -11.43 3.82 -7.66
N ASN A 237 -11.01 3.46 -6.45
CA ASN A 237 -9.86 2.56 -6.32
C ASN A 237 -10.23 1.15 -6.80
N ASP A 238 -9.23 0.41 -7.25
CA ASP A 238 -9.42 -0.91 -7.86
C ASP A 238 -10.13 -1.88 -6.89
N ARG A 239 -9.89 -1.80 -5.57
CA ARG A 239 -10.62 -2.61 -4.58
C ARG A 239 -12.12 -2.38 -4.63
N ALA A 240 -12.57 -1.13 -4.71
CA ALA A 240 -13.98 -0.80 -4.74
C ALA A 240 -14.65 -1.33 -6.02
N ILE A 241 -13.97 -1.19 -7.17
CA ILE A 241 -14.41 -1.74 -8.44
C ILE A 241 -14.53 -3.26 -8.35
N LEU A 242 -13.46 -3.92 -7.89
CA LEU A 242 -13.38 -5.37 -7.79
C LEU A 242 -14.35 -5.95 -6.75
N ARG A 243 -14.66 -5.22 -5.67
CA ARG A 243 -15.70 -5.60 -4.71
C ARG A 243 -17.06 -5.79 -5.38
N ALA A 244 -17.40 -4.95 -6.36
CA ALA A 244 -18.67 -5.03 -7.06
C ALA A 244 -18.71 -6.15 -8.12
N LEU A 245 -17.54 -6.59 -8.62
CA LEU A 245 -17.45 -7.50 -9.77
C LEU A 245 -17.09 -8.94 -9.41
N MET A 246 -16.23 -9.14 -8.41
CA MET A 246 -15.71 -10.45 -8.02
C MET A 246 -16.70 -11.23 -7.16
N LYS A 247 -16.82 -12.53 -7.43
CA LYS A 247 -17.52 -13.49 -6.56
C LYS A 247 -16.59 -14.01 -5.47
N VAL A 248 -17.16 -14.53 -4.39
CA VAL A 248 -16.40 -15.22 -3.35
C VAL A 248 -15.71 -16.45 -3.94
N GLY A 249 -14.45 -16.66 -3.56
CA GLY A 249 -13.60 -17.70 -4.14
C GLY A 249 -12.98 -17.31 -5.49
N GLU A 250 -13.03 -16.05 -5.90
CA GLU A 250 -12.32 -15.55 -7.08
C GLU A 250 -11.11 -14.68 -6.71
N TYR A 251 -10.13 -14.64 -7.60
CA TYR A 251 -9.03 -13.68 -7.57
C TYR A 251 -8.85 -12.99 -8.93
N PHE A 252 -8.36 -11.75 -8.89
CA PHE A 252 -8.05 -10.90 -10.03
C PHE A 252 -6.54 -10.63 -10.07
N ASP A 253 -5.92 -10.90 -11.21
CA ASP A 253 -4.52 -10.60 -11.48
C ASP A 253 -4.41 -9.54 -12.58
N TYR A 254 -3.63 -8.49 -12.33
CA TYR A 254 -3.40 -7.44 -13.33
C TYR A 254 -2.76 -7.97 -14.61
N VAL A 255 -1.98 -9.07 -14.56
CA VAL A 255 -1.36 -9.66 -15.76
C VAL A 255 -2.43 -10.07 -16.79
N ASP A 256 -3.60 -10.51 -16.34
CA ASP A 256 -4.70 -10.87 -17.24
C ASP A 256 -5.35 -9.66 -17.93
N LEU A 257 -5.20 -8.45 -17.36
CA LEU A 257 -5.78 -7.21 -17.90
C LEU A 257 -4.76 -6.39 -18.72
N LEU A 258 -3.54 -6.28 -18.20
CA LEU A 258 -2.51 -5.34 -18.66
C LEU A 258 -1.43 -6.01 -19.54
N GLY A 259 -1.37 -7.34 -19.52
CA GLY A 259 -0.29 -8.11 -20.15
C GLY A 259 1.01 -8.05 -19.35
N SER A 260 2.14 -8.30 -20.03
CA SER A 260 3.47 -8.45 -19.41
C SER A 260 4.38 -7.23 -19.55
N LYS A 261 4.13 -6.32 -20.50
CA LYS A 261 5.02 -5.18 -20.78
C LYS A 261 4.96 -4.10 -19.70
N TRP A 262 3.77 -3.84 -19.17
CA TRP A 262 3.51 -2.74 -18.24
C TRP A 262 2.71 -3.23 -17.04
N GLY A 263 3.05 -2.75 -15.85
CA GLY A 263 2.45 -3.19 -14.60
C GLY A 263 1.30 -2.29 -14.12
N TYR A 264 0.65 -2.70 -13.04
CA TYR A 264 -0.43 -1.93 -12.42
C TYR A 264 0.02 -0.52 -11.99
N LEU A 265 1.30 -0.34 -11.65
CA LEU A 265 1.84 0.98 -11.29
C LEU A 265 1.82 1.94 -12.49
N HIS A 266 2.10 1.47 -13.71
CA HIS A 266 2.03 2.31 -14.92
C HIS A 266 0.61 2.79 -15.16
N PHE A 267 -0.37 1.89 -15.14
CA PHE A 267 -1.76 2.29 -15.38
C PHE A 267 -2.33 3.13 -14.23
N SER A 268 -2.00 2.82 -12.98
CA SER A 268 -2.40 3.67 -11.85
C SER A 268 -1.79 5.06 -11.94
N ALA A 269 -0.55 5.19 -12.43
CA ALA A 269 0.12 6.47 -12.64
C ALA A 269 -0.41 7.21 -13.88
N LEU A 270 -0.81 6.49 -14.93
CA LEU A 270 -1.52 7.06 -16.08
C LEU A 270 -2.79 7.78 -15.64
N LYS A 271 -3.60 7.18 -14.76
CA LYS A 271 -4.76 7.85 -14.16
C LYS A 271 -4.38 9.11 -13.38
N GLY A 272 -3.30 9.04 -12.60
CA GLY A 272 -2.81 10.17 -11.80
C GLY A 272 -2.26 11.34 -12.62
N TRP A 273 -1.61 11.07 -13.75
CA TRP A 273 -0.99 12.09 -14.60
C TRP A 273 -1.72 12.31 -15.92
N PHE A 274 -2.95 11.84 -16.03
CA PHE A 274 -3.70 11.80 -17.27
C PHE A 274 -3.73 13.16 -18.00
N ASN A 275 -3.95 14.26 -17.27
CA ASN A 275 -4.01 15.60 -17.87
C ASN A 275 -2.68 16.03 -18.51
N TYR A 276 -1.54 15.63 -17.95
CA TYR A 276 -0.23 15.90 -18.53
C TYR A 276 0.04 14.98 -19.72
N VAL A 277 -0.25 13.69 -19.57
CA VAL A 277 -0.09 12.69 -20.62
C VAL A 277 -0.95 13.05 -21.85
N LYS A 278 -2.22 13.42 -21.66
CA LYS A 278 -3.15 13.81 -22.72
C LYS A 278 -2.62 14.97 -23.55
N LYS A 279 -1.94 15.94 -22.94
CA LYS A 279 -1.28 17.05 -23.66
C LYS A 279 -0.11 16.54 -24.51
N THR A 280 0.70 15.62 -23.99
CA THR A 280 1.86 15.06 -24.70
C THR A 280 1.48 14.21 -25.90
N ILE A 281 0.35 13.50 -25.85
CA ILE A 281 -0.06 12.56 -26.91
C ILE A 281 -1.12 13.12 -27.87
N ARG A 282 -1.63 14.34 -27.65
CA ARG A 282 -2.80 14.89 -28.35
C ARG A 282 -2.64 14.83 -29.87
N ASP A 283 -1.47 15.25 -30.35
CA ASP A 283 -1.19 15.46 -31.76
C ASP A 283 -0.54 14.22 -32.42
N LEU A 284 -0.49 13.09 -31.70
CA LEU A 284 0.06 11.82 -32.20
C LEU A 284 -1.02 10.97 -32.89
N PRO A 285 -0.64 10.11 -33.85
CA PRO A 285 -1.53 9.08 -34.38
C PRO A 285 -2.02 8.13 -33.28
N GLU A 286 -3.27 7.67 -33.36
CA GLU A 286 -3.87 6.74 -32.37
C GLU A 286 -3.01 5.51 -32.09
N SER A 287 -2.39 4.94 -33.14
CA SER A 287 -1.51 3.77 -33.03
C SER A 287 -0.26 4.01 -32.15
N GLN A 288 0.14 5.26 -31.94
CA GLN A 288 1.32 5.62 -31.15
C GLN A 288 0.98 6.16 -29.75
N LYS A 289 -0.26 6.63 -29.53
CA LYS A 289 -0.67 7.30 -28.29
C LYS A 289 -0.40 6.46 -27.05
N LEU A 290 -0.76 5.18 -27.08
CA LEU A 290 -0.58 4.29 -25.92
C LEU A 290 0.90 4.08 -25.57
N SER A 291 1.76 3.81 -26.56
CA SER A 291 3.19 3.62 -26.31
C SER A 291 3.82 4.88 -25.73
N LYS A 292 3.52 6.05 -26.32
CA LYS A 292 4.06 7.33 -25.85
C LYS A 292 3.53 7.74 -24.47
N ALA A 293 2.26 7.47 -24.18
CA ALA A 293 1.69 7.66 -22.86
C ALA A 293 2.43 6.82 -21.80
N LEU A 294 2.63 5.53 -22.07
CA LEU A 294 3.25 4.62 -21.11
C LEU A 294 4.76 4.83 -21.00
N GLU A 295 5.46 5.23 -22.08
CA GLU A 295 6.86 5.70 -22.03
C GLU A 295 7.01 6.94 -21.13
N TYR A 296 6.10 7.92 -21.27
CA TYR A 296 6.11 9.11 -20.41
C TYR A 296 5.91 8.73 -18.95
N VAL A 297 4.92 7.87 -18.67
CA VAL A 297 4.63 7.39 -17.32
C VAL A 297 5.79 6.59 -16.74
N ASP A 298 6.43 5.72 -17.53
CA ASP A 298 7.60 4.94 -17.11
C ASP A 298 8.75 5.84 -16.67
N ASN A 299 9.07 6.86 -17.47
CA ASN A 299 10.10 7.84 -17.14
C ASN A 299 9.78 8.61 -15.85
N LYS A 300 8.52 9.01 -15.65
CA LYS A 300 8.07 9.69 -14.43
C LYS A 300 8.12 8.79 -13.20
N LEU A 301 7.67 7.54 -13.32
CA LEU A 301 7.76 6.54 -12.26
C LEU A 301 9.21 6.28 -11.88
N ARG A 302 10.09 6.12 -12.88
CA ARG A 302 11.53 5.94 -12.65
C ARG A 302 12.12 7.11 -11.88
N LEU A 303 11.86 8.34 -12.33
CA LEU A 303 12.34 9.53 -11.64
C LEU A 303 11.86 9.55 -10.18
N GLN A 304 10.58 9.29 -9.92
CA GLN A 304 10.04 9.28 -8.56
C GLN A 304 10.65 8.18 -7.69
N ILE A 305 10.69 6.94 -8.17
CA ILE A 305 11.20 5.78 -7.43
C ILE A 305 12.69 5.97 -7.10
N VAL A 306 13.50 6.36 -8.07
CA VAL A 306 14.93 6.61 -7.87
C VAL A 306 15.13 7.78 -6.92
N THR A 307 14.36 8.86 -7.06
CA THR A 307 14.49 10.04 -6.21
C THR A 307 14.12 9.74 -4.76
N ASP A 308 13.16 8.85 -4.52
CA ASP A 308 12.72 8.43 -3.19
C ASP A 308 13.65 7.41 -2.53
N LEU A 309 14.22 6.46 -3.29
CA LEU A 309 14.96 5.32 -2.73
C LEU A 309 16.48 5.40 -2.87
N CYS A 310 16.99 6.15 -3.84
CA CYS A 310 18.43 6.23 -4.08
C CYS A 310 19.06 7.48 -3.44
N PRO A 311 20.37 7.41 -3.11
CA PRO A 311 21.13 8.61 -2.76
C PRO A 311 21.14 9.60 -3.93
N SER A 312 21.49 10.85 -3.65
CA SER A 312 21.70 11.87 -4.68
C SER A 312 22.83 11.45 -5.65
N ASN A 313 22.56 11.53 -6.96
CA ASN A 313 23.45 11.07 -8.05
C ASN A 313 23.87 9.59 -7.96
N PRO A 314 22.92 8.64 -7.95
CA PRO A 314 23.24 7.22 -7.87
C PRO A 314 23.86 6.69 -9.18
N PRO A 315 24.69 5.63 -9.13
CA PRO A 315 25.13 4.95 -10.34
C PRO A 315 23.95 4.39 -11.15
N LYS A 316 24.05 4.42 -12.48
CA LYS A 316 22.96 3.98 -13.37
C LYS A 316 22.52 2.53 -13.13
N ALA A 317 23.46 1.66 -12.75
CA ALA A 317 23.17 0.28 -12.39
C ALA A 317 22.19 0.19 -11.19
N LEU A 318 22.44 0.97 -10.14
CA LEU A 318 21.58 1.02 -8.95
C LEU A 318 20.20 1.60 -9.29
N GLU A 319 20.13 2.65 -10.11
CA GLU A 319 18.84 3.18 -10.58
C GLU A 319 18.00 2.12 -11.29
N ASN A 320 18.65 1.35 -12.18
CA ASN A 320 17.98 0.31 -12.95
C ASN A 320 17.53 -0.85 -12.07
N GLU A 321 18.35 -1.27 -11.11
CA GLU A 321 18.00 -2.31 -10.15
C GLU A 321 16.80 -1.90 -9.31
N VAL A 322 16.90 -0.75 -8.61
CA VAL A 322 15.83 -0.25 -7.72
C VAL A 322 14.53 -0.02 -8.48
N PHE A 323 14.62 0.55 -9.69
CA PHE A 323 13.43 0.74 -10.50
C PHE A 323 12.75 -0.59 -10.84
N ARG A 324 13.51 -1.56 -11.37
CA ARG A 324 13.02 -2.90 -11.75
C ARG A 324 12.43 -3.67 -10.57
N GLU A 325 13.06 -3.56 -9.41
CA GLU A 325 12.61 -4.20 -8.18
C GLU A 325 11.21 -3.69 -7.77
N VAL A 326 11.01 -2.37 -7.73
CA VAL A 326 9.73 -1.78 -7.31
C VAL A 326 8.63 -2.04 -8.34
N ILE A 327 8.91 -1.87 -9.64
CA ILE A 327 7.92 -2.09 -10.70
C ILE A 327 7.56 -3.57 -10.87
N GLY A 328 8.50 -4.48 -10.60
CA GLY A 328 8.32 -5.92 -10.77
C GLY A 328 7.47 -6.58 -9.67
N THR A 329 7.06 -5.84 -8.64
CA THR A 329 6.25 -6.41 -7.55
C THR A 329 4.88 -6.86 -8.08
N ARG A 330 4.58 -8.16 -8.02
CA ARG A 330 3.29 -8.70 -8.44
C ARG A 330 2.25 -8.44 -7.37
N ARG A 331 1.08 -7.96 -7.80
CA ARG A 331 -0.06 -7.64 -6.93
C ARG A 331 -1.34 -8.25 -7.49
N ILE A 332 -2.15 -8.83 -6.62
CA ILE A 332 -3.48 -9.36 -6.98
C ILE A 332 -4.54 -8.88 -5.98
N TYR A 333 -5.79 -9.17 -6.30
CA TYR A 333 -6.89 -9.09 -5.35
C TYR A 333 -7.57 -10.45 -5.23
N VAL A 334 -7.91 -10.85 -4.02
CA VAL A 334 -8.63 -12.09 -3.75
C VAL A 334 -9.89 -11.82 -2.93
N ARG A 335 -11.01 -12.43 -3.33
CA ARG A 335 -12.31 -12.29 -2.68
C ARG A 335 -12.59 -13.53 -1.84
N LEU A 336 -12.34 -13.44 -0.53
CA LEU A 336 -12.46 -14.56 0.40
C LEU A 336 -13.78 -14.58 1.18
N SER A 337 -14.43 -13.42 1.35
CA SER A 337 -15.64 -13.28 2.15
C SER A 337 -16.73 -12.50 1.39
N PRO A 338 -18.02 -12.82 1.58
CA PRO A 338 -19.12 -12.00 1.06
C PRO A 338 -19.25 -10.66 1.79
N TYR A 339 -18.71 -10.53 3.01
CA TYR A 339 -18.88 -9.33 3.84
C TYR A 339 -17.68 -8.38 3.77
N ALA A 340 -16.46 -8.91 3.72
CA ALA A 340 -15.24 -8.10 3.62
C ALA A 340 -14.88 -7.78 2.16
N PRO A 341 -14.33 -6.60 1.80
CA PRO A 341 -13.86 -6.29 0.44
C PRO A 341 -12.70 -7.23 0.00
N PRO A 342 -12.39 -7.33 -1.30
CA PRO A 342 -11.24 -8.12 -1.75
C PRO A 342 -9.93 -7.71 -1.05
N ALA A 343 -9.20 -8.70 -0.52
CA ALA A 343 -7.88 -8.51 0.05
C ALA A 343 -6.90 -8.20 -1.08
N CYS A 344 -6.04 -7.20 -0.88
CA CYS A 344 -5.02 -6.80 -1.85
C CYS A 344 -3.69 -7.36 -1.39
N ILE A 345 -3.06 -8.20 -2.22
CA ILE A 345 -1.89 -8.98 -1.83
C ILE A 345 -0.73 -8.67 -2.78
N GLU A 346 0.43 -8.37 -2.22
CA GLU A 346 1.71 -8.38 -2.93
C GLU A 346 2.50 -9.62 -2.62
N PHE A 347 3.17 -10.18 -3.62
CA PHE A 347 3.92 -11.41 -3.47
C PHE A 347 5.44 -11.16 -3.38
N GLY A 348 6.05 -11.90 -2.46
CA GLY A 348 7.48 -12.16 -2.45
C GLY A 348 7.94 -12.83 -3.75
N ASP A 349 9.24 -12.84 -3.97
CA ASP A 349 9.83 -13.56 -5.10
C ASP A 349 9.72 -15.07 -4.86
N LYS A 350 9.48 -15.84 -5.92
CA LYS A 350 9.43 -17.32 -5.90
C LYS A 350 8.36 -17.96 -5.01
N ILE A 351 7.47 -17.17 -4.41
CA ILE A 351 6.36 -17.71 -3.65
C ILE A 351 5.34 -18.35 -4.58
N ASP A 352 4.83 -19.53 -4.20
CA ASP A 352 3.76 -20.19 -4.94
C ASP A 352 2.42 -19.52 -4.63
N ILE A 353 1.86 -18.85 -5.63
CA ILE A 353 0.60 -18.13 -5.53
C ILE A 353 -0.57 -19.07 -5.32
N GLU A 354 -0.57 -20.24 -5.97
CA GLU A 354 -1.67 -21.20 -5.82
C GLU A 354 -1.69 -21.80 -4.43
N TRP A 355 -0.52 -22.07 -3.86
CA TRP A 355 -0.37 -22.50 -2.47
C TRP A 355 -0.85 -21.43 -1.48
N VAL A 356 -0.39 -20.18 -1.61
CA VAL A 356 -0.86 -19.08 -0.74
C VAL A 356 -2.37 -18.87 -0.85
N LEU A 357 -2.91 -18.87 -2.08
CA LEU A 357 -4.33 -18.66 -2.31
C LEU A 357 -5.19 -19.80 -1.75
N SER A 358 -4.71 -21.04 -1.83
CA SER A 358 -5.36 -22.21 -1.23
C SER A 358 -5.41 -22.09 0.30
N TYR A 359 -4.32 -21.64 0.93
CA TYR A 359 -4.29 -21.38 2.37
C TYR A 359 -5.28 -20.29 2.78
N LEU A 360 -5.22 -19.13 2.12
CA LEU A 360 -6.09 -17.99 2.45
C LEU A 360 -7.59 -18.27 2.26
N ARG A 361 -7.96 -19.25 1.45
CA ARG A 361 -9.36 -19.68 1.28
C ARG A 361 -9.90 -20.48 2.46
N LYS A 362 -9.02 -21.14 3.22
CA LYS A 362 -9.39 -22.02 4.33
C LYS A 362 -9.55 -21.27 5.65
N ILE A 363 -9.05 -20.04 5.74
CA ILE A 363 -9.20 -19.10 6.86
C ILE A 363 -10.40 -18.19 6.58
#